data_AF-A0A9E2UDK9-F1
#
_entry.id   AF-A0A9E2UDK9-F1
#
_cell.length_a   1.000
_cell.length_b   1.000
_cell.length_c   1.000
_cell.angle_alpha   90.00
_cell.angle_beta   90.00
_cell.angle_gamma   90.00
#
_symmetry.space_group_name_H-M   'P 1'
#
loop_
_entity.id
_entity.type
_entity.pdbx_description
1 polymer ?
#
loop_
_entity_poly.entity_id
_entity_poly.type
_entity_poly.pdbx_seq_one_letter_code
_entity_poly.pdbx_strand_id
1 'polypeptide(L)'
;MTSIVPLASGLAPAADERRLGLLRRIAEAGGRVEPNPNPQSRYGFDYLALSEVAEDDLAYLAGRDYLERHFFDRVTLCPKCTGHHLNVREICPACRRSDLTTEVLLHHFRCGYVGRQSEFASAEVGDGSRVCPKCNHALRHLGTEYDRMGRTQLCRECGLVSETPPVEALCLACATRTPAENLVGIDFFSYALTSLGHAAIRRGALLESEDELLFVASAPLYRPRVMREFVDQEVRRLGQFKSGFSVLLIERTVSGDDGENSDAFQWLWLTRLRQCLRAVDMIGQLAEGIFAVLLPQTTLRGAEALRRRILAQLGPEAPLTLKAIEITEPRDLDQVLSRLGGLSAPQ
;
A
#
# COMPACT_ATOMS: atom_id res chain seq x y z
N MET A 1 46.40 13.68 -28.23
CA MET A 1 45.54 12.88 -29.11
C MET A 1 44.50 12.20 -28.24
N THR A 2 43.37 12.87 -28.09
CA THR A 2 42.27 12.54 -27.18
C THR A 2 41.33 11.59 -27.91
N SER A 3 41.29 10.32 -27.51
CA SER A 3 40.30 9.37 -28.02
C SER A 3 39.12 9.38 -27.07
N ILE A 4 38.09 10.15 -27.44
CA ILE A 4 36.77 10.10 -26.82
C ILE A 4 36.08 8.84 -27.36
N VAL A 5 35.80 7.90 -26.47
CA VAL A 5 34.88 6.78 -26.75
C VAL A 5 33.46 7.34 -26.71
N PRO A 6 32.61 7.14 -27.73
CA PRO A 6 31.22 7.59 -27.68
C PRO A 6 30.42 6.69 -26.75
N LEU A 7 29.71 7.31 -25.80
CA LEU A 7 28.68 6.68 -24.98
C LEU A 7 27.49 6.29 -25.88
N ALA A 8 27.13 5.01 -25.85
CA ALA A 8 26.01 4.46 -26.60
C ALA A 8 24.66 4.99 -26.08
N SER A 9 23.93 5.70 -26.95
CA SER A 9 22.58 6.26 -26.73
C SER A 9 21.46 5.40 -27.37
N GLY A 10 21.56 4.06 -27.27
CA GLY A 10 20.78 3.16 -28.14
C GLY A 10 19.55 2.43 -27.55
N LEU A 11 19.22 2.55 -26.25
CA LEU A 11 18.24 1.66 -25.58
C LEU A 11 16.91 2.32 -25.13
N ALA A 12 16.79 3.64 -25.19
CA ALA A 12 15.63 4.38 -24.68
C ALA A 12 14.31 4.24 -25.49
N PRO A 13 14.30 4.29 -26.85
CA PRO A 13 13.05 4.49 -27.58
C PRO A 13 12.08 3.30 -27.52
N ALA A 14 12.60 2.06 -27.53
CA ALA A 14 11.76 0.85 -27.47
C ALA A 14 11.10 0.64 -26.09
N ALA A 15 11.76 1.07 -25.01
CA ALA A 15 11.23 0.95 -23.66
C ALA A 15 10.10 1.97 -23.40
N ASP A 16 10.25 3.18 -23.92
CA ASP A 16 9.25 4.24 -23.76
C ASP A 16 8.01 3.98 -24.60
N GLU A 17 8.15 3.45 -25.81
CA GLU A 17 7.02 2.99 -26.62
C GLU A 17 6.23 1.87 -25.92
N ARG A 18 6.93 0.90 -25.32
CA ARG A 18 6.31 -0.18 -24.53
C ARG A 18 5.54 0.36 -23.33
N ARG A 19 6.13 1.27 -22.57
CA ARG A 19 5.50 1.90 -21.38
C ARG A 19 4.32 2.77 -21.75
N LEU A 20 4.40 3.50 -22.85
CA LEU A 20 3.29 4.27 -23.38
C LEU A 20 2.14 3.35 -23.83
N GLY A 21 2.45 2.22 -24.45
CA GLY A 21 1.49 1.15 -24.73
C GLY A 21 0.82 0.61 -23.47
N LEU A 22 1.59 0.44 -22.38
CA LEU A 22 1.05 0.03 -21.09
C LEU A 22 0.05 1.05 -20.53
N LEU A 23 0.37 2.35 -20.56
CA LEU A 23 -0.54 3.41 -20.15
C LEU A 23 -1.84 3.41 -20.97
N ARG A 24 -1.76 3.18 -22.29
CA ARG A 24 -2.94 3.06 -23.16
C ARG A 24 -3.84 1.90 -22.76
N ARG A 25 -3.27 0.72 -22.50
CA ARG A 25 -4.04 -0.45 -22.03
C ARG A 25 -4.72 -0.19 -20.69
N ILE A 26 -4.06 0.50 -19.76
CA ILE A 26 -4.68 0.90 -18.49
C ILE A 26 -5.85 1.87 -18.74
N ALA A 27 -5.71 2.82 -19.68
CA ALA A 27 -6.79 3.73 -20.04
C ALA A 27 -7.99 3.00 -20.64
N GLU A 28 -7.74 2.07 -21.57
CA GLU A 28 -8.76 1.21 -22.19
C GLU A 28 -9.47 0.32 -21.15
N ALA A 29 -8.79 -0.08 -20.09
CA ALA A 29 -9.34 -0.83 -18.97
C ALA A 29 -10.11 0.04 -17.94
N GLY A 30 -10.41 1.31 -18.25
CA GLY A 30 -11.14 2.22 -17.37
C GLY A 30 -10.26 3.04 -16.44
N GLY A 31 -8.97 3.18 -16.77
CA GLY A 31 -8.01 4.02 -16.06
C GLY A 31 -7.47 3.44 -14.75
N ARG A 32 -7.84 2.21 -14.40
CA ARG A 32 -7.34 1.48 -13.23
C ARG A 32 -7.06 0.03 -13.57
N VAL A 33 -6.09 -0.54 -12.87
CA VAL A 33 -5.73 -1.96 -12.97
C VAL A 33 -5.42 -2.50 -11.60
N GLU A 34 -5.94 -3.69 -11.30
CA GLU A 34 -5.71 -4.40 -10.05
C GLU A 34 -5.14 -5.79 -10.34
N PRO A 35 -4.33 -6.35 -9.43
CA PRO A 35 -3.87 -7.73 -9.54
C PRO A 35 -5.05 -8.72 -9.46
N ASN A 36 -5.04 -9.76 -10.29
CA ASN A 36 -6.01 -10.84 -10.28
C ASN A 36 -5.36 -12.15 -9.79
N PRO A 37 -6.00 -12.93 -8.90
CA PRO A 37 -5.47 -14.23 -8.48
C PRO A 37 -5.31 -15.17 -9.67
N ASN A 38 -4.10 -15.69 -9.88
CA ASN A 38 -3.79 -16.67 -10.91
C ASN A 38 -2.82 -17.74 -10.37
N PRO A 39 -3.30 -18.96 -10.05
CA PRO A 39 -2.46 -20.05 -9.56
C PRO A 39 -1.36 -20.52 -10.51
N GLN A 40 -1.49 -20.20 -11.81
CA GLN A 40 -0.50 -20.52 -12.85
C GLN A 40 0.55 -19.42 -13.01
N SER A 41 0.31 -18.22 -12.48
CA SER A 41 1.31 -17.16 -12.52
C SER A 41 2.48 -17.50 -11.59
N ARG A 42 3.65 -16.92 -11.88
CA ARG A 42 4.86 -17.18 -11.10
C ARG A 42 4.67 -16.87 -9.61
N TYR A 43 3.95 -15.80 -9.31
CA TYR A 43 3.82 -15.23 -7.98
C TYR A 43 2.39 -15.25 -7.42
N GLY A 44 1.44 -15.89 -8.09
CA GLY A 44 0.07 -16.07 -7.61
C GLY A 44 -0.91 -14.96 -8.03
N PHE A 45 -0.39 -13.82 -8.51
CA PHE A 45 -1.18 -12.77 -9.14
C PHE A 45 -0.68 -12.46 -10.55
N ASP A 46 -1.55 -11.91 -11.38
CA ASP A 46 -1.22 -11.28 -12.66
C ASP A 46 -2.04 -10.00 -12.88
N TYR A 47 -1.75 -9.26 -13.95
CA TYR A 47 -2.56 -8.13 -14.40
C TYR A 47 -3.21 -8.52 -15.72
N LEU A 48 -4.36 -9.20 -15.65
CA LEU A 48 -5.03 -9.80 -16.81
C LEU A 48 -5.25 -8.80 -17.96
N ALA A 49 -5.60 -7.55 -17.63
CA ALA A 49 -5.84 -6.49 -18.60
C ALA A 49 -4.59 -6.01 -19.36
N LEU A 50 -3.38 -6.40 -18.93
CA LEU A 50 -2.14 -5.79 -19.40
C LEU A 50 -1.20 -6.71 -20.18
N SER A 51 -1.50 -8.01 -20.28
CA SER A 51 -0.81 -9.05 -21.07
C SER A 51 0.74 -9.00 -21.05
N GLU A 52 1.41 -9.99 -20.43
CA GLU A 52 2.88 -10.03 -20.28
C GLU A 52 3.47 -8.69 -19.80
N VAL A 53 3.19 -8.37 -18.55
CA VAL A 53 3.70 -7.15 -17.92
C VAL A 53 5.08 -7.39 -17.35
N ALA A 54 6.03 -6.51 -17.65
CA ALA A 54 7.18 -6.31 -16.79
C ALA A 54 6.72 -5.44 -15.61
N GLU A 55 6.55 -6.00 -14.42
CA GLU A 55 6.26 -5.26 -13.17
C GLU A 55 7.19 -4.03 -13.02
N ASP A 56 8.42 -4.14 -13.53
CA ASP A 56 9.39 -3.05 -13.62
C ASP A 56 8.87 -1.80 -14.36
N ASP A 57 8.07 -1.95 -15.42
CA ASP A 57 7.50 -0.81 -16.15
C ASP A 57 6.36 -0.14 -15.38
N LEU A 58 5.52 -0.91 -14.67
CA LEU A 58 4.52 -0.36 -13.76
C LEU A 58 5.21 0.40 -12.62
N ALA A 59 6.25 -0.17 -12.03
CA ALA A 59 7.07 0.47 -11.00
C ALA A 59 7.75 1.73 -11.52
N TYR A 60 8.27 1.72 -12.76
CA TYR A 60 8.87 2.88 -13.41
C TYR A 60 7.86 4.02 -13.61
N LEU A 61 6.67 3.68 -14.15
CA LEU A 61 5.62 4.65 -14.45
C LEU A 61 5.05 5.26 -13.18
N ALA A 62 4.83 4.45 -12.14
CA ALA A 62 4.46 4.93 -10.82
C ALA A 62 5.57 5.78 -10.18
N GLY A 63 6.82 5.36 -10.34
CA GLY A 63 8.00 6.10 -9.88
C GLY A 63 8.23 7.43 -10.60
N ARG A 64 7.50 7.71 -11.69
CA ARG A 64 7.49 8.99 -12.42
C ARG A 64 6.12 9.66 -12.42
N ASP A 65 5.24 9.27 -11.50
CA ASP A 65 3.92 9.86 -11.28
C ASP A 65 2.97 9.74 -12.50
N TYR A 66 3.24 8.87 -13.47
CA TYR A 66 2.29 8.52 -14.55
C TYR A 66 1.15 7.63 -14.04
N LEU A 67 1.43 6.88 -12.97
CA LEU A 67 0.49 6.03 -12.27
C LEU A 67 0.53 6.35 -10.78
N GLU A 68 -0.63 6.45 -10.16
CA GLU A 68 -0.77 6.32 -8.71
C GLU A 68 -0.68 4.83 -8.36
N ARG A 69 0.03 4.48 -7.29
CA ARG A 69 0.16 3.09 -6.80
C ARG A 69 -0.45 2.96 -5.41
N HIS A 70 -1.22 1.90 -5.17
CA HIS A 70 -1.75 1.55 -3.86
C HIS A 70 -1.39 0.11 -3.52
N PHE A 71 -0.98 -0.13 -2.28
CA PHE A 71 -0.70 -1.50 -1.81
C PHE A 71 -1.97 -2.34 -1.95
N PHE A 72 -1.83 -3.51 -2.58
CA PHE A 72 -2.92 -4.45 -2.77
C PHE A 72 -2.79 -5.63 -1.80
N ASP A 73 -1.70 -6.39 -1.93
CA ASP A 73 -1.45 -7.58 -1.10
C ASP A 73 0.03 -7.94 -1.08
N ARG A 74 0.41 -8.86 -0.19
CA ARG A 74 1.75 -9.44 -0.10
C ARG A 74 1.69 -10.95 -0.25
N VAL A 75 2.41 -11.48 -1.24
CA VAL A 75 2.51 -12.94 -1.43
C VAL A 75 3.78 -13.48 -0.83
N THR A 76 3.63 -14.52 -0.01
CA THR A 76 4.72 -15.31 0.54
C THR A 76 5.23 -16.31 -0.49
N LEU A 77 6.54 -16.34 -0.72
CA LEU A 77 7.21 -17.14 -1.74
C LEU A 77 8.24 -18.10 -1.14
N CYS A 78 8.47 -19.20 -1.85
CA CYS A 78 9.58 -20.10 -1.56
C CYS A 78 10.92 -19.41 -1.85
N PRO A 79 11.87 -19.37 -0.90
CA PRO A 79 13.17 -18.73 -1.14
C PRO A 79 14.05 -19.46 -2.18
N LYS A 80 13.74 -20.73 -2.49
CA LYS A 80 14.50 -21.52 -3.48
C LYS A 80 14.00 -21.31 -4.91
N CYS A 81 12.70 -21.44 -5.15
CA CYS A 81 12.12 -21.41 -6.50
C CYS A 81 11.28 -20.17 -6.79
N THR A 82 11.07 -19.28 -5.80
CA THR A 82 10.20 -18.09 -5.90
C THR A 82 8.73 -18.38 -6.17
N GLY A 83 8.28 -19.64 -6.08
CA GLY A 83 6.89 -20.03 -6.25
C GLY A 83 6.05 -19.82 -4.99
N HIS A 84 4.75 -19.61 -5.19
CA HIS A 84 3.76 -19.30 -4.14
C HIS A 84 3.01 -20.54 -3.60
N HIS A 85 3.23 -21.74 -4.15
CA HIS A 85 2.56 -22.98 -3.75
C HIS A 85 3.11 -23.52 -2.41
N LEU A 86 2.81 -22.85 -1.30
CA LEU A 86 3.30 -23.16 0.03
C LEU A 86 2.22 -23.84 0.89
N ASN A 87 2.53 -25.02 1.42
CA ASN A 87 1.75 -25.66 2.48
C ASN A 87 2.40 -25.33 3.83
N VAL A 88 1.80 -24.38 4.56
CA VAL A 88 2.23 -23.98 5.90
C VAL A 88 1.67 -24.96 6.93
N ARG A 89 2.54 -25.56 7.73
CA ARG A 89 2.18 -26.65 8.65
C ARG A 89 3.00 -26.62 9.93
N GLU A 90 2.37 -27.05 11.01
CA GLU A 90 3.05 -27.39 12.25
C GLU A 90 3.79 -28.72 12.11
N ILE A 91 4.93 -28.86 12.77
CA ILE A 91 5.76 -30.06 12.73
C ILE A 91 6.33 -30.38 14.12
N CYS A 92 6.54 -31.66 14.37
CA CYS A 92 7.18 -32.12 15.60
C CYS A 92 8.62 -31.57 15.70
N PRO A 93 9.03 -30.96 16.82
CA PRO A 93 10.39 -30.44 16.97
C PRO A 93 11.46 -31.55 17.02
N ALA A 94 11.11 -32.78 17.41
CA ALA A 94 12.04 -33.91 17.38
C ALA A 94 12.14 -34.58 16.00
N CYS A 95 11.03 -35.08 15.45
CA CYS A 95 11.07 -35.90 14.23
C CYS A 95 10.70 -35.16 12.93
N ARG A 96 10.33 -33.87 13.02
CA ARG A 96 9.97 -33.00 11.88
C ARG A 96 8.79 -33.51 11.02
N ARG A 97 7.99 -34.44 11.55
CA ARG A 97 6.74 -34.92 10.92
C ARG A 97 5.60 -33.99 11.30
N SER A 98 4.65 -33.80 10.37
CA SER A 98 3.44 -33.01 10.59
C SER A 98 2.26 -33.84 11.11
N ASP A 99 2.48 -35.08 11.53
CA ASP A 99 1.47 -35.93 12.15
C ASP A 99 1.33 -35.57 13.64
N LEU A 100 0.69 -34.43 13.87
CA LEU A 100 0.40 -33.85 15.17
C LEU A 100 -1.08 -33.96 15.47
N THR A 101 -1.41 -34.27 16.73
CA THR A 101 -2.78 -34.28 17.23
C THR A 101 -2.88 -33.42 18.48
N THR A 102 -3.95 -32.65 18.57
CA THR A 102 -4.18 -31.79 19.72
C THR A 102 -4.78 -32.60 20.87
N GLU A 103 -4.13 -32.55 22.03
CA GLU A 103 -4.57 -33.19 23.28
C GLU A 103 -4.91 -32.12 24.32
N VAL A 104 -5.92 -32.38 25.14
CA VAL A 104 -6.28 -31.48 26.25
C VAL A 104 -5.44 -31.84 27.48
N LEU A 105 -4.88 -30.85 28.17
CA LEU A 105 -4.28 -31.06 29.49
C LEU A 105 -5.34 -31.03 30.57
N LEU A 106 -5.36 -32.06 31.40
CA LEU A 106 -6.16 -32.09 32.61
C LEU A 106 -5.25 -31.88 33.81
N HIS A 107 -5.67 -31.01 34.73
CA HIS A 107 -5.02 -30.85 36.03
C HIS A 107 -5.94 -31.38 37.13
N HIS A 108 -5.45 -32.38 37.85
CA HIS A 108 -6.16 -33.01 38.95
C HIS A 108 -5.85 -32.27 40.26
N PHE A 109 -6.85 -31.59 40.82
CA PHE A 109 -6.68 -30.70 41.98
C PHE A 109 -6.17 -31.42 43.23
N ARG A 110 -6.63 -32.66 43.48
CA ARG A 110 -6.28 -33.39 44.72
C ARG A 110 -4.80 -33.74 44.83
N CYS A 111 -4.15 -34.06 43.71
CA CYS A 111 -2.75 -34.53 43.70
C CYS A 111 -1.79 -33.65 42.90
N GLY A 112 -2.31 -32.58 42.26
CA GLY A 112 -1.57 -31.65 41.42
C GLY A 112 -1.01 -32.26 40.13
N TYR A 113 -1.49 -33.43 39.70
CA TYR A 113 -1.00 -34.04 38.45
C TYR A 113 -1.59 -33.30 37.25
N VAL A 114 -0.71 -32.87 36.35
CA VAL A 114 -1.07 -32.32 35.04
C VAL A 114 -0.61 -33.30 33.98
N GLY A 115 -1.54 -33.77 33.16
CA GLY A 115 -1.26 -34.77 32.13
C GLY A 115 -2.22 -34.66 30.95
N ARG A 116 -1.94 -35.39 29.88
CA ARG A 116 -2.84 -35.43 28.71
C ARG A 116 -4.12 -36.15 29.08
N GLN A 117 -5.26 -35.71 28.55
CA GLN A 117 -6.55 -36.36 28.78
C GLN A 117 -6.50 -37.86 28.48
N SER A 118 -5.75 -38.28 27.46
CA SER A 118 -5.54 -39.69 27.09
C SER A 118 -4.84 -40.54 28.17
N GLU A 119 -4.07 -39.93 29.06
CA GLU A 119 -3.39 -40.62 30.18
C GLU A 119 -4.35 -40.92 31.35
N PHE A 120 -5.49 -40.23 31.39
CA PHE A 120 -6.52 -40.50 32.37
C PHE A 120 -7.44 -41.59 31.82
N ALA A 121 -7.26 -42.82 32.32
CA ALA A 121 -8.04 -43.97 31.89
C ALA A 121 -9.54 -43.69 32.06
N SER A 122 -10.36 -44.19 31.13
CA SER A 122 -11.81 -44.22 31.36
C SER A 122 -12.08 -45.19 32.51
N ALA A 123 -12.85 -44.77 33.50
CA ALA A 123 -13.27 -45.69 34.54
C ALA A 123 -14.16 -46.80 33.93
N GLU A 124 -14.21 -47.96 34.59
CA GLU A 124 -15.00 -49.13 34.18
C GLU A 124 -16.52 -48.86 34.11
N VAL A 125 -16.96 -47.72 34.66
CA VAL A 125 -18.36 -47.30 34.71
C VAL A 125 -18.59 -46.27 33.60
N GLY A 126 -19.61 -46.50 32.75
CA GLY A 126 -19.98 -45.63 31.62
C GLY A 126 -20.52 -44.25 31.99
N ASP A 127 -20.13 -43.67 33.12
CA ASP A 127 -20.53 -42.35 33.61
C ASP A 127 -19.65 -41.20 33.08
N GLY A 128 -18.64 -41.51 32.26
CA GLY A 128 -17.69 -40.55 31.72
C GLY A 128 -16.56 -40.16 32.67
N SER A 129 -16.45 -40.84 33.83
CA SER A 129 -15.38 -40.59 34.79
C SER A 129 -14.01 -41.05 34.30
N ARG A 130 -12.98 -40.38 34.81
CA ARG A 130 -11.58 -40.52 34.40
C ARG A 130 -10.72 -40.88 35.60
N VAL A 131 -9.71 -41.73 35.47
CA VAL A 131 -8.84 -42.13 36.60
C VAL A 131 -7.49 -41.46 36.47
N CYS A 132 -7.05 -40.78 37.53
CA CYS A 132 -5.74 -40.12 37.56
C CYS A 132 -4.61 -41.16 37.60
N PRO A 133 -3.64 -41.13 36.67
CA PRO A 133 -2.56 -42.13 36.63
C PRO A 133 -1.57 -42.00 37.81
N LYS A 134 -1.50 -40.83 38.47
CA LYS A 134 -0.60 -40.58 39.61
C LYS A 134 -1.10 -41.17 40.93
N CYS A 135 -2.39 -41.08 41.20
CA CYS A 135 -2.97 -41.45 42.51
C CYS A 135 -4.13 -42.44 42.43
N ASN A 136 -4.46 -42.89 41.21
CA ASN A 136 -5.55 -43.82 40.91
C ASN A 136 -6.94 -43.37 41.40
N HIS A 137 -7.10 -42.08 41.69
CA HIS A 137 -8.39 -41.52 42.11
C HIS A 137 -9.26 -41.21 40.89
N ALA A 138 -10.55 -41.51 41.00
CA ALA A 138 -11.54 -41.18 39.98
C ALA A 138 -11.87 -39.69 39.99
N LEU A 139 -12.10 -39.14 38.80
CA LEU A 139 -12.44 -37.76 38.49
C LEU A 139 -13.81 -37.78 37.81
N ARG A 140 -14.79 -37.13 38.43
CA ARG A 140 -16.19 -37.10 38.00
C ARG A 140 -16.66 -35.70 37.68
N HIS A 141 -16.19 -34.69 38.42
CA HIS A 141 -16.72 -33.33 38.35
C HIS A 141 -15.66 -32.32 37.86
N LEU A 142 -15.80 -31.89 36.61
CA LEU A 142 -15.02 -30.78 36.03
C LEU A 142 -15.28 -29.49 36.82
N GLY A 143 -14.21 -28.75 37.16
CA GLY A 143 -14.25 -27.52 37.95
C GLY A 143 -14.25 -27.72 39.46
N THR A 144 -14.44 -28.95 39.94
CA THR A 144 -14.36 -29.29 41.38
C THR A 144 -13.23 -30.26 41.70
N GLU A 145 -13.01 -31.24 40.83
CA GLU A 145 -11.97 -32.26 41.03
C GLU A 145 -10.81 -32.10 40.03
N TYR A 146 -11.10 -31.58 38.84
CA TYR A 146 -10.10 -31.30 37.82
C TYR A 146 -10.55 -30.17 36.90
N ASP A 147 -9.61 -29.51 36.22
CA ASP A 147 -9.89 -28.55 35.15
C ASP A 147 -9.09 -28.86 33.88
N ARG A 148 -9.38 -28.08 32.84
CA ARG A 148 -8.68 -28.11 31.56
C ARG A 148 -7.70 -26.94 31.53
N MET A 149 -6.40 -27.22 31.59
CA MET A 149 -5.36 -26.19 31.67
C MET A 149 -4.94 -25.64 30.30
N GLY A 150 -5.29 -26.33 29.22
CA GLY A 150 -4.90 -25.91 27.87
C GLY A 150 -4.86 -27.08 26.89
N ARG A 151 -4.19 -26.85 25.77
CA ARG A 151 -4.00 -27.83 24.70
C ARG A 151 -2.51 -28.03 24.47
N THR A 152 -2.11 -29.25 24.19
CA THR A 152 -0.77 -29.59 23.69
C THR A 152 -0.88 -30.25 22.34
N GLN A 153 0.25 -30.32 21.64
CA GLN A 153 0.37 -31.06 20.40
C GLN A 153 1.21 -32.30 20.67
N LEU A 154 0.61 -33.46 20.41
CA LEU A 154 1.23 -34.77 20.49
C LEU A 154 1.64 -35.24 19.09
N CYS A 155 2.90 -35.57 18.91
CA CYS A 155 3.35 -36.24 17.71
C CYS A 155 2.99 -37.72 17.74
N ARG A 156 2.24 -38.20 16.75
CA ARG A 156 1.84 -39.62 16.66
C ARG A 156 2.97 -40.55 16.22
N GLU A 157 4.03 -39.99 15.64
CA GLU A 157 5.19 -40.74 15.14
C GLU A 157 6.21 -41.03 16.24
N CYS A 158 6.56 -40.04 17.06
CA CYS A 158 7.59 -40.20 18.10
C CYS A 158 7.06 -40.03 19.54
N GLY A 159 5.79 -39.69 19.72
CA GLY A 159 5.17 -39.51 21.03
C GLY A 159 5.53 -38.20 21.74
N LEU A 160 6.35 -37.33 21.12
CA LEU A 160 6.74 -36.06 21.74
C LEU A 160 5.53 -35.16 21.95
N VAL A 161 5.46 -34.56 23.14
CA VAL A 161 4.47 -33.55 23.50
C VAL A 161 5.12 -32.18 23.47
N SER A 162 4.51 -31.22 22.77
CA SER A 162 4.96 -29.84 22.68
C SER A 162 3.77 -28.88 22.74
N GLU A 163 3.90 -27.77 23.43
CA GLU A 163 2.86 -26.72 23.46
C GLU A 163 2.90 -25.84 22.21
N THR A 164 4.11 -25.54 21.72
CA THR A 164 4.36 -24.69 20.56
C THR A 164 5.18 -25.43 19.51
N PRO A 165 4.55 -26.28 18.67
CA PRO A 165 5.27 -26.89 17.56
C PRO A 165 5.84 -25.81 16.63
N PRO A 166 7.06 -25.99 16.12
CA PRO A 166 7.58 -25.14 15.07
C PRO A 166 6.67 -25.19 13.82
N VAL A 167 6.57 -24.06 13.13
CA VAL A 167 5.85 -23.94 11.86
C VAL A 167 6.85 -23.94 10.71
N GLU A 168 6.63 -24.79 9.72
CA GLU A 168 7.38 -24.78 8.46
C GLU A 168 6.44 -24.62 7.27
N ALA A 169 6.96 -24.13 6.16
CA ALA A 169 6.31 -24.22 4.86
C ALA A 169 7.00 -25.29 4.01
N LEU A 170 6.19 -26.18 3.42
CA LEU A 170 6.59 -27.08 2.36
C LEU A 170 6.18 -26.49 1.00
N CYS A 171 7.14 -26.20 0.14
CA CYS A 171 6.85 -25.81 -1.23
C CYS A 171 6.39 -27.03 -2.03
N LEU A 172 5.15 -27.00 -2.53
CA LEU A 172 4.57 -28.08 -3.32
C LEU A 172 5.14 -28.16 -4.74
N ALA A 173 5.80 -27.10 -5.22
CA ALA A 173 6.44 -27.07 -6.53
C ALA A 173 7.86 -27.68 -6.52
N CYS A 174 8.66 -27.43 -5.49
CA CYS A 174 10.08 -27.86 -5.45
C CYS A 174 10.47 -28.71 -4.23
N ALA A 175 9.50 -29.06 -3.38
CA ALA A 175 9.65 -29.84 -2.13
C ALA A 175 10.57 -29.21 -1.06
N THR A 176 10.99 -27.96 -1.23
CA THR A 176 11.81 -27.25 -0.23
C THR A 176 11.01 -27.03 1.04
N ARG A 177 11.66 -27.28 2.18
CA ARG A 177 11.12 -26.99 3.51
C ARG A 177 11.82 -25.76 4.06
N THR A 178 11.04 -24.82 4.55
CA THR A 178 11.56 -23.55 5.07
C THR A 178 10.83 -23.22 6.37
N PRO A 179 11.52 -22.89 7.48
CA PRO A 179 10.87 -22.33 8.66
C PRO A 179 9.99 -21.13 8.26
N ALA A 180 8.80 -20.98 8.83
CA ALA A 180 7.86 -19.95 8.40
C ALA A 180 8.43 -18.53 8.51
N GLU A 181 9.26 -18.27 9.53
CA GLU A 181 9.97 -17.01 9.75
C GLU A 181 11.02 -16.67 8.68
N ASN A 182 11.48 -17.68 7.93
CA ASN A 182 12.48 -17.52 6.86
C ASN A 182 11.87 -17.43 5.46
N LEU A 183 10.54 -17.34 5.37
CA LEU A 183 9.88 -17.12 4.09
C LEU A 183 10.09 -15.67 3.63
N VAL A 184 10.19 -15.52 2.31
CA VAL A 184 10.30 -14.20 1.66
C VAL A 184 8.95 -13.83 1.08
N GLY A 185 8.69 -12.55 0.85
CA GLY A 185 7.46 -12.14 0.19
C GLY A 185 7.63 -10.90 -0.65
N ILE A 186 6.79 -10.80 -1.68
CA ILE A 186 6.74 -9.66 -2.59
C ILE A 186 5.39 -8.94 -2.47
N ASP A 187 5.43 -7.63 -2.66
CA ASP A 187 4.25 -6.78 -2.56
C ASP A 187 3.67 -6.55 -3.96
N PHE A 188 2.34 -6.65 -4.08
CA PHE A 188 1.56 -6.31 -5.26
C PHE A 188 0.84 -4.99 -5.05
N PHE A 189 0.61 -4.27 -6.15
CA PHE A 189 0.01 -2.94 -6.12
C PHE A 189 -1.13 -2.85 -7.14
N SER A 190 -2.17 -2.10 -6.80
CA SER A 190 -3.09 -1.57 -7.81
C SER A 190 -2.57 -0.25 -8.35
N TYR A 191 -2.89 0.05 -9.61
CA TYR A 191 -2.46 1.26 -10.28
C TYR A 191 -3.64 2.02 -10.86
N ALA A 192 -3.60 3.34 -10.74
CA ALA A 192 -4.55 4.25 -11.36
C ALA A 192 -3.80 5.25 -12.24
N LEU A 193 -4.36 5.59 -13.41
CA LEU A 193 -3.81 6.64 -14.25
C LEU A 193 -3.89 7.98 -13.53
N THR A 194 -2.78 8.72 -13.58
CA THR A 194 -2.78 10.12 -13.16
C THR A 194 -3.10 11.03 -14.33
N SER A 195 -3.31 12.31 -14.05
CA SER A 195 -3.39 13.33 -15.09
C SER A 195 -2.15 13.37 -16.00
N LEU A 196 -0.96 13.07 -15.45
CA LEU A 196 0.28 12.96 -16.18
C LEU A 196 0.28 11.73 -17.11
N GLY A 197 -0.21 10.58 -16.62
CA GLY A 197 -0.48 9.39 -17.43
C GLY A 197 -1.36 9.71 -18.64
N HIS A 198 -2.51 10.36 -18.40
CA HIS A 198 -3.42 10.80 -19.48
C HIS A 198 -2.77 11.78 -20.45
N ALA A 199 -1.98 12.74 -19.96
CA ALA A 199 -1.28 13.70 -20.79
C ALA A 199 -0.23 13.03 -21.70
N ALA A 200 0.51 12.06 -21.17
CA ALA A 200 1.49 11.29 -21.94
C ALA A 200 0.84 10.48 -23.06
N ILE A 201 -0.30 9.83 -22.77
CA ILE A 201 -1.09 9.09 -23.77
C ILE A 201 -1.54 10.03 -24.90
N ARG A 202 -2.14 11.19 -24.58
CA ARG A 202 -2.60 12.17 -25.58
C ARG A 202 -1.45 12.71 -26.43
N ARG A 203 -0.31 12.99 -25.82
CA ARG A 203 0.88 13.50 -26.50
C ARG A 203 1.58 12.42 -27.34
N GLY A 204 1.41 11.14 -26.98
CA GLY A 204 2.10 10.03 -27.62
C GLY A 204 3.57 9.91 -27.19
N ALA A 205 3.96 10.48 -26.05
CA ALA A 205 5.32 10.44 -25.53
C ALA A 205 5.34 10.57 -24.00
N LEU A 206 6.27 9.88 -23.34
CA LEU A 206 6.58 10.14 -21.93
C LEU A 206 7.28 11.50 -21.83
N LEU A 207 6.85 12.31 -20.88
CA LEU A 207 7.55 13.54 -20.49
C LEU A 207 8.87 13.18 -19.78
N GLU A 208 9.94 13.89 -20.14
CA GLU A 208 11.22 13.68 -19.47
C GLU A 208 11.13 14.14 -18.01
N SER A 209 11.91 13.49 -17.13
CA SER A 209 11.94 13.76 -15.70
C SER A 209 12.43 15.16 -15.35
N GLU A 210 12.98 15.90 -16.31
CA GLU A 210 13.48 17.27 -16.15
C GLU A 210 12.38 18.33 -16.24
N ASP A 211 11.17 17.98 -16.69
CA ASP A 211 10.06 18.93 -16.71
C ASP A 211 9.52 19.14 -15.28
N GLU A 212 9.93 20.21 -14.60
CA GLU A 212 9.41 20.61 -13.27
C GLU A 212 7.88 20.86 -13.26
N LEU A 213 7.30 21.01 -14.46
CA LEU A 213 5.95 21.48 -14.70
C LEU A 213 5.11 20.46 -15.50
N LEU A 214 3.87 20.24 -15.05
CA LEU A 214 2.76 19.66 -15.79
C LEU A 214 2.04 20.77 -16.55
N PHE A 215 1.74 20.59 -17.83
CA PHE A 215 0.92 21.55 -18.57
C PHE A 215 -0.51 21.03 -18.69
N VAL A 216 -1.43 21.64 -17.94
CA VAL A 216 -2.87 21.34 -18.00
C VAL A 216 -3.58 22.52 -18.65
N ALA A 217 -4.13 22.32 -19.86
CA ALA A 217 -4.73 23.37 -20.70
C ALA A 217 -3.90 24.66 -20.77
N SER A 218 -2.60 24.49 -21.03
CA SER A 218 -1.60 25.57 -21.11
C SER A 218 -1.23 26.25 -19.79
N ALA A 219 -1.82 25.85 -18.65
CA ALA A 219 -1.37 26.30 -17.34
C ALA A 219 -0.24 25.38 -16.82
N PRO A 220 0.96 25.92 -16.52
CA PRO A 220 2.01 25.14 -15.88
C PRO A 220 1.67 24.94 -14.39
N LEU A 221 1.62 23.68 -13.96
CA LEU A 221 1.39 23.23 -12.59
C LEU A 221 2.62 22.47 -12.11
N TYR A 222 3.09 22.73 -10.91
CA TYR A 222 4.17 21.93 -10.32
C TYR A 222 3.72 20.51 -10.05
N ARG A 223 4.63 19.56 -10.29
CA ARG A 223 4.45 18.13 -9.95
C ARG A 223 4.36 17.95 -8.43
N PRO A 224 3.69 16.90 -7.91
CA PRO A 224 3.62 16.65 -6.46
C PRO A 224 4.99 16.65 -5.77
N ARG A 225 6.02 16.09 -6.42
CA ARG A 225 7.40 16.08 -5.90
C ARG A 225 7.99 17.48 -5.77
N VAL A 226 7.88 18.28 -6.82
CA VAL A 226 8.38 19.67 -6.83
C VAL A 226 7.59 20.54 -5.85
N MET A 227 6.27 20.34 -5.79
CA MET A 227 5.40 21.00 -4.82
C MET A 227 5.81 20.68 -3.38
N ARG A 228 6.20 19.43 -3.09
CA ARG A 228 6.73 19.04 -1.78
C ARG A 228 8.04 19.76 -1.47
N GLU A 229 8.95 19.88 -2.43
CA GLU A 229 10.21 20.61 -2.23
C GLU A 229 9.96 22.07 -1.85
N PHE A 230 8.98 22.74 -2.48
CA PHE A 230 8.60 24.10 -2.11
C PHE A 230 7.94 24.19 -0.74
N VAL A 231 7.06 23.23 -0.40
CA VAL A 231 6.48 23.15 0.95
C VAL A 231 7.57 22.96 2.01
N ASP A 232 8.52 22.05 1.78
CA ASP A 232 9.63 21.79 2.70
C ASP A 232 10.52 23.03 2.88
N GLN A 233 10.71 23.81 1.82
CA GLN A 233 11.40 25.10 1.91
C GLN A 233 10.64 26.12 2.76
N GLU A 234 9.31 26.23 2.63
CA GLU A 234 8.50 27.12 3.46
C GLU A 234 8.45 26.67 4.93
N VAL A 235 8.43 25.36 5.20
CA VAL A 235 8.56 24.83 6.57
C VAL A 235 9.91 25.21 7.18
N ARG A 236 11.01 25.09 6.42
CA ARG A 236 12.34 25.55 6.88
C ARG A 236 12.35 27.04 7.18
N ARG A 237 11.72 27.87 6.32
CA ARG A 237 11.58 29.32 6.54
C ARG A 237 10.76 29.64 7.78
N LEU A 238 9.65 28.93 8.00
CA LEU A 238 8.84 29.08 9.22
C LEU A 238 9.67 28.78 10.48
N GLY A 239 10.48 27.72 10.45
CA GLY A 239 11.38 27.38 11.56
C GLY A 239 12.35 28.51 11.91
N GLN A 240 13.01 29.08 10.89
CA GLN A 240 14.06 30.10 11.01
C GLN A 240 13.53 31.52 11.27
N PHE A 241 12.51 31.95 10.52
CA PHE A 241 12.04 33.33 10.48
C PHE A 241 10.69 33.55 11.17
N LYS A 242 10.03 32.48 11.61
CA LYS A 242 8.69 32.54 12.23
C LYS A 242 7.63 33.22 11.34
N SER A 243 7.86 33.22 10.03
CA SER A 243 6.89 33.69 9.04
C SER A 243 5.96 32.55 8.65
N GLY A 244 4.68 32.65 9.01
CA GLY A 244 3.65 31.73 8.56
C GLY A 244 3.42 31.80 7.05
N PHE A 245 2.90 30.71 6.48
CA PHE A 245 2.47 30.64 5.09
C PHE A 245 1.11 29.96 5.03
N SER A 246 0.40 30.07 3.90
CA SER A 246 -0.88 29.38 3.74
C SER A 246 -0.86 28.44 2.55
N VAL A 247 -1.74 27.44 2.60
CA VAL A 247 -2.04 26.54 1.49
C VAL A 247 -3.52 26.65 1.18
N LEU A 248 -3.84 26.86 -0.09
CA LEU A 248 -5.21 26.79 -0.60
C LEU A 248 -5.38 25.44 -1.30
N LEU A 249 -6.10 24.53 -0.65
CA LEU A 249 -6.49 23.25 -1.23
C LEU A 249 -7.72 23.45 -2.12
N ILE A 250 -7.70 22.78 -3.27
CA ILE A 250 -8.76 22.86 -4.28
C ILE A 250 -9.12 21.42 -4.64
N GLU A 251 -10.37 21.03 -4.44
CA GLU A 251 -10.88 19.72 -4.86
C GLU A 251 -11.93 19.93 -5.96
N ARG A 252 -11.79 19.23 -7.07
CA ARG A 252 -12.77 19.23 -8.16
C ARG A 252 -13.82 18.16 -7.88
N THR A 253 -15.09 18.56 -7.94
CA THR A 253 -16.20 17.60 -7.99
C THR A 253 -16.23 16.97 -9.37
N VAL A 254 -15.91 15.68 -9.46
CA VAL A 254 -16.04 14.90 -10.70
C VAL A 254 -17.49 14.44 -10.82
N SER A 255 -18.27 15.09 -11.69
CA SER A 255 -19.58 14.59 -12.11
C SER A 255 -19.37 13.42 -13.07
N GLY A 256 -19.93 12.25 -12.75
CA GLY A 256 -19.69 10.99 -13.46
C GLY A 256 -20.32 10.87 -14.86
N ASP A 257 -20.51 11.97 -15.60
CA ASP A 257 -21.09 11.97 -16.94
C ASP A 257 -20.48 13.08 -17.81
N ASP A 258 -19.15 13.10 -17.89
CA ASP A 258 -18.43 14.00 -18.80
C ASP A 258 -17.93 13.19 -20.01
N GLY A 259 -18.86 12.83 -20.89
CA GLY A 259 -18.51 12.40 -22.25
C GLY A 259 -17.70 13.48 -22.95
N GLU A 260 -16.67 13.04 -23.69
CA GLU A 260 -15.68 13.64 -24.63
C GLU A 260 -15.77 15.11 -25.12
N ASN A 261 -16.61 15.98 -24.58
CA ASN A 261 -16.86 17.31 -25.11
C ASN A 261 -16.07 18.38 -24.34
N SER A 262 -14.92 18.73 -24.92
CA SER A 262 -14.08 19.91 -24.66
C SER A 262 -13.31 19.95 -23.33
N ASP A 263 -12.15 19.28 -23.30
CA ASP A 263 -11.05 19.53 -22.34
C ASP A 263 -10.78 21.03 -22.12
N ALA A 264 -10.93 21.87 -23.16
CA ALA A 264 -10.65 23.31 -23.06
C ALA A 264 -11.62 24.06 -22.12
N PHE A 265 -12.89 23.66 -22.05
CA PHE A 265 -13.87 24.28 -21.14
C PHE A 265 -13.67 23.79 -19.71
N GLN A 266 -13.32 22.51 -19.54
CA GLN A 266 -13.11 21.90 -18.22
C GLN A 266 -11.92 22.48 -17.44
N TRP A 267 -10.94 23.07 -18.12
CA TRP A 267 -9.74 23.61 -17.49
C TRP A 267 -9.66 25.14 -17.50
N LEU A 268 -10.67 25.84 -18.02
CA LEU A 268 -10.76 27.31 -18.04
C LEU A 268 -10.61 27.94 -16.64
N TRP A 269 -11.02 27.20 -15.61
CA TRP A 269 -10.87 27.62 -14.21
C TRP A 269 -9.40 27.73 -13.79
N LEU A 270 -8.48 26.88 -14.29
CA LEU A 270 -7.06 26.97 -13.96
C LEU A 270 -6.45 28.27 -14.50
N THR A 271 -6.85 28.67 -15.72
CA THR A 271 -6.42 29.93 -16.32
C THR A 271 -6.89 31.13 -15.49
N ARG A 272 -8.17 31.15 -15.09
CA ARG A 272 -8.75 32.22 -14.23
C ARG A 272 -8.11 32.24 -12.84
N LEU A 273 -7.89 31.06 -12.26
CA LEU A 273 -7.24 30.94 -10.96
C LEU A 273 -5.82 31.52 -11.01
N ARG A 274 -5.04 31.19 -12.04
CA ARG A 274 -3.68 31.71 -12.23
C ARG A 274 -3.64 33.24 -12.33
N GLN A 275 -4.65 33.88 -12.91
CA GLN A 275 -4.77 35.35 -12.95
C GLN A 275 -4.96 35.97 -11.55
N CYS A 276 -5.43 35.20 -10.57
CA CYS A 276 -5.53 35.64 -9.19
C CYS A 276 -4.20 35.47 -8.41
N LEU A 277 -3.28 34.64 -8.89
CA LEU A 277 -2.06 34.31 -8.17
C LEU A 277 -0.97 35.38 -8.35
N ARG A 278 -0.19 35.61 -7.30
CA ARG A 278 1.02 36.44 -7.34
C ARG A 278 2.14 35.63 -8.02
N ALA A 279 3.19 36.32 -8.46
CA ALA A 279 4.35 35.66 -9.06
C ALA A 279 5.05 34.65 -8.13
N VAL A 280 4.90 34.82 -6.81
CA VAL A 280 5.48 33.93 -5.79
C VAL A 280 4.54 32.80 -5.35
N ASP A 281 3.26 32.85 -5.75
CA ASP A 281 2.31 31.81 -5.41
C ASP A 281 2.51 30.63 -6.36
N MET A 282 2.53 29.41 -5.82
CA MET A 282 2.91 28.21 -6.56
C MET A 282 1.71 27.28 -6.62
N ILE A 283 1.31 26.85 -7.83
CA ILE A 283 0.20 25.92 -8.00
C ILE A 283 0.73 24.56 -8.44
N GLY A 284 0.26 23.49 -7.81
CA GLY A 284 0.58 22.12 -8.18
C GLY A 284 -0.65 21.23 -8.17
N GLN A 285 -0.61 20.15 -8.95
CA GLN A 285 -1.60 19.07 -8.87
C GLN A 285 -1.06 18.00 -7.94
N LEU A 286 -1.87 17.59 -6.96
CA LEU A 286 -1.46 16.65 -5.92
C LEU A 286 -1.93 15.22 -6.20
N ALA A 287 -3.13 15.09 -6.76
CA ALA A 287 -3.74 13.85 -7.21
C ALA A 287 -4.77 14.17 -8.30
N GLU A 288 -5.47 13.16 -8.82
CA GLU A 288 -6.61 13.40 -9.71
C GLU A 288 -7.69 14.26 -8.99
N GLY A 289 -8.07 15.37 -9.62
CA GLY A 289 -9.07 16.30 -9.05
C GLY A 289 -8.60 17.10 -7.83
N ILE A 290 -7.39 16.90 -7.31
CA ILE A 290 -6.87 17.62 -6.12
C ILE A 290 -5.70 18.50 -6.51
N PHE A 291 -5.80 19.79 -6.19
CA PHE A 291 -4.77 20.80 -6.44
C PHE A 291 -4.45 21.55 -5.16
N ALA A 292 -3.25 22.12 -5.11
CA ALA A 292 -2.84 23.00 -4.03
C ALA A 292 -2.17 24.25 -4.58
N VAL A 293 -2.46 25.38 -3.95
CA VAL A 293 -1.70 26.62 -4.12
C VAL A 293 -0.94 26.90 -2.84
N LEU A 294 0.38 26.95 -2.93
CA LEU A 294 1.27 27.43 -1.88
C LEU A 294 1.30 28.95 -1.93
N LEU A 295 1.04 29.58 -0.78
CA LEU A 295 0.97 31.03 -0.60
C LEU A 295 2.04 31.45 0.42
N PRO A 296 3.28 31.69 -0.03
CA PRO A 296 4.37 32.13 0.85
C PRO A 296 3.99 33.42 1.60
N GLN A 297 4.39 33.50 2.87
CA GLN A 297 4.20 34.68 3.73
C GLN A 297 2.77 35.25 3.72
N THR A 298 1.78 34.37 3.64
CA THR A 298 0.37 34.73 3.56
C THR A 298 -0.37 34.17 4.76
N THR A 299 -1.06 35.04 5.49
CA THR A 299 -1.90 34.66 6.64
C THR A 299 -3.23 34.05 6.19
N LEU A 300 -3.96 33.42 7.11
CA LEU A 300 -5.29 32.86 6.81
C LEU A 300 -6.24 33.90 6.21
N ARG A 301 -6.20 35.13 6.75
CA ARG A 301 -7.01 36.25 6.23
C ARG A 301 -6.68 36.56 4.78
N GLY A 302 -5.41 36.48 4.40
CA GLY A 302 -4.95 36.67 3.03
C GLY A 302 -5.38 35.53 2.11
N ALA A 303 -5.24 34.28 2.57
CA ALA A 303 -5.68 33.10 1.83
C ALA A 303 -7.21 33.09 1.60
N GLU A 304 -8.00 33.47 2.61
CA GLU A 304 -9.46 33.62 2.49
C GLU A 304 -9.87 34.77 1.56
N ALA A 305 -9.09 35.86 1.51
CA ALA A 305 -9.32 36.91 0.53
C ALA A 305 -9.04 36.42 -0.91
N LEU A 306 -7.97 35.66 -1.12
CA LEU A 306 -7.69 35.01 -2.40
C LEU A 306 -8.79 34.03 -2.78
N ARG A 307 -9.23 33.17 -1.85
CA ARG A 307 -10.33 32.21 -2.05
C ARG A 307 -11.60 32.90 -2.54
N ARG A 308 -12.01 33.99 -1.88
CA ARG A 308 -13.19 34.78 -2.30
C ARG A 308 -13.04 35.38 -3.70
N ARG A 309 -11.85 35.89 -4.04
CA ARG A 309 -11.57 36.44 -5.37
C ARG A 309 -11.62 35.38 -6.46
N ILE A 310 -11.08 34.19 -6.20
CA ILE A 310 -11.14 33.05 -7.13
C ILE A 310 -12.61 32.66 -7.35
N LEU A 311 -13.39 32.47 -6.28
CA LEU A 311 -14.82 32.13 -6.38
C LEU A 311 -15.61 33.19 -7.17
N ALA A 312 -15.32 34.47 -6.96
CA ALA A 312 -15.96 35.56 -7.71
C ALA A 312 -15.64 35.54 -9.22
N GLN A 313 -14.44 35.10 -9.63
CA GLN A 313 -14.07 34.97 -11.04
C GLN A 313 -14.57 33.68 -11.71
N LEU A 314 -14.68 32.60 -10.94
CA LEU A 314 -15.14 31.31 -11.44
C LEU A 314 -16.67 31.25 -11.57
N GLY A 315 -17.39 32.00 -10.74
CA GLY A 315 -18.85 32.00 -10.68
C GLY A 315 -19.41 30.90 -9.76
N PRO A 316 -20.71 30.93 -9.44
CA PRO A 316 -21.33 30.01 -8.48
C PRO A 316 -21.44 28.55 -8.96
N GLU A 317 -21.32 28.30 -10.26
CA GLU A 317 -21.43 26.97 -10.87
C GLU A 317 -20.06 26.26 -11.02
N ALA A 318 -19.00 26.80 -10.42
CA ALA A 318 -17.68 26.20 -10.49
C ALA A 318 -17.65 24.84 -9.76
N PRO A 319 -17.20 23.75 -10.40
CA PRO A 319 -17.20 22.40 -9.82
C PRO A 319 -16.01 22.21 -8.87
N LEU A 320 -15.76 23.17 -7.99
CA LEU A 320 -14.56 23.23 -7.15
C LEU A 320 -14.91 23.60 -5.72
N THR A 321 -14.39 22.84 -4.77
CA THR A 321 -14.33 23.23 -3.37
C THR A 321 -12.97 23.83 -3.08
N LEU A 322 -12.93 24.91 -2.31
CA LEU A 322 -11.68 25.57 -1.91
C LEU A 322 -11.61 25.68 -0.40
N LYS A 323 -10.49 25.24 0.17
CA LYS A 323 -10.20 25.31 1.62
C LYS A 323 -8.86 26.00 1.86
N ALA A 324 -8.88 27.10 2.61
CA ALA A 324 -7.66 27.78 3.04
C ALA A 324 -7.18 27.21 4.38
N ILE A 325 -5.87 26.98 4.50
CA ILE A 325 -5.21 26.49 5.71
C ILE A 325 -3.97 27.36 5.93
N GLU A 326 -3.84 27.96 7.11
CA GLU A 326 -2.61 28.67 7.51
C GLU A 326 -1.71 27.70 8.27
N ILE A 327 -0.42 27.73 7.94
CA ILE A 327 0.64 26.93 8.53
C ILE A 327 1.49 27.85 9.39
N THR A 328 1.31 27.73 10.69
CA THR A 328 2.07 28.46 11.71
C THR A 328 3.02 27.55 12.48
N GLU A 329 2.78 26.24 12.43
CA GLU A 329 3.61 25.20 13.01
C GLU A 329 3.65 23.96 12.10
N PRO A 330 4.71 23.11 12.16
CA PRO A 330 4.82 21.93 11.29
C PRO A 330 3.64 20.96 11.34
N ARG A 331 2.99 20.83 12.50
CA ARG A 331 1.79 19.99 12.69
C ARG A 331 0.57 20.43 11.87
N ASP A 332 0.50 21.70 11.49
CA ASP A 332 -0.61 22.22 10.67
C ASP A 332 -0.58 21.60 9.26
N LEU A 333 0.58 21.06 8.86
CA LEU A 333 0.82 20.46 7.55
C LEU A 333 0.21 19.05 7.42
N ASP A 334 -0.13 18.39 8.52
CA ASP A 334 -0.69 17.02 8.50
C ASP A 334 -2.00 16.95 7.69
N GLN A 335 -2.81 18.02 7.75
CA GLN A 335 -4.04 18.14 6.95
C GLN A 335 -3.77 18.27 5.44
N VAL A 336 -2.61 18.79 5.05
CA VAL A 336 -2.19 18.98 3.66
C VAL A 336 -1.47 17.73 3.16
N LEU A 337 -0.57 17.15 3.97
CA LEU A 337 0.20 15.94 3.66
C LEU A 337 -0.67 14.69 3.56
N SER A 338 -1.70 14.54 4.39
CA SER A 338 -2.67 13.46 4.27
C SER A 338 -3.41 13.44 2.92
N ARG A 339 -3.47 14.59 2.23
CA ARG A 339 -4.08 14.76 0.90
C ARG A 339 -3.08 14.72 -0.25
N LEU A 340 -1.77 14.75 0.03
CA LEU A 340 -0.66 14.69 -0.94
C LEU A 340 -0.25 13.27 -1.35
N GLY A 341 -1.02 12.24 -0.97
CA GLY A 341 -0.68 10.84 -1.19
C GLY A 341 0.31 10.35 -0.14
N GLY A 342 -0.11 9.33 0.61
CA GLY A 342 0.59 8.76 1.76
C GLY A 342 2.09 8.53 1.53
N LEU A 343 2.89 9.46 2.04
CA LEU A 343 4.31 9.31 2.29
C LEU A 343 4.54 10.04 3.60
N SER A 344 4.81 9.25 4.64
CA SER A 344 5.11 9.67 6.00
C SER A 344 6.11 10.84 6.03
N ALA A 345 5.95 11.70 7.05
CA ALA A 345 6.89 12.77 7.34
C ALA A 345 8.34 12.25 7.34
N PRO A 346 9.31 13.02 6.85
CA PRO A 346 10.71 12.69 7.09
C PRO A 346 10.93 12.66 8.60
N GLN A 347 11.48 11.55 9.10
CA GLN A 347 11.98 11.46 10.48
C GLN A 347 13.13 12.45 10.71
#